data_AF-A0A968QRG6-F1
#
_entry.id   AF-A0A968QRG6-F1
#
_cell.length_a   1.000
_cell.length_b   1.000
_cell.length_c   1.000
_cell.angle_alpha   90.00
_cell.angle_beta   90.00
_cell.angle_gamma   90.00
#
_symmetry.space_group_name_H-M   'P 1'
#
loop_
_entity.id
_entity.type
_entity.pdbx_description
1 polymer ?
#
loop_
_entity_poly.entity_id
_entity_poly.type
_entity_poly.pdbx_seq_one_letter_code
_entity_poly.pdbx_strand_id
1 'polypeptide(L)'
;MDSEDTKKNRSTGIGFWAGIMLMAALVWGSSAWALHPPTPEQIEEYRKDGTLEARIRMAEELGNNKVDPKVAYDTQTRLIDLYEKSTGNRLNINRQPPPAWQGGLPTRGTVRIPIFLLGFQDYTGQSTGITFQNVVNKVNGAGDTAEFPYESVRNYYLRSSHNQLNISGGVYSWFDMAYPRPQVPDGYVNEGVILDLLKFWGNTMKQDFAQYDNDNDGTIDTLVILWAGPDNGWANFWWASQRPFTENFSNNVTVSGKKLKKYIWMWAKNEKQGDTDVPVKTMIHELGHALGLPDYYDYDEKAPAGGIGGLDMMAGTFGDHNCFSKFMLDWITPQVIASGNQSVVLNPSGTYQYGSSVLAFPNATNQIFSEYFMIQNRYRIGNDSNSRNPADGLLICMWMLLQHPMQKV
;
A
#
# COMPACT_ATOMS: atom_id res chain seq x y z
N MET A 1 7.96 87.98 -20.20
CA MET A 1 7.13 87.40 -19.14
C MET A 1 7.59 85.96 -19.03
N ASP A 2 8.53 85.76 -18.09
CA ASP A 2 8.89 84.55 -17.31
C ASP A 2 8.89 83.17 -17.98
N SER A 3 9.80 82.22 -17.72
CA SER A 3 11.04 82.13 -16.95
C SER A 3 11.63 80.73 -17.22
N GLU A 4 12.94 80.57 -17.16
CA GLU A 4 13.61 79.28 -16.92
C GLU A 4 13.15 78.68 -15.58
N ASP A 5 13.13 77.34 -15.41
CA ASP A 5 13.91 76.69 -14.34
C ASP A 5 13.91 75.14 -14.42
N THR A 6 14.75 74.56 -13.58
CA THR A 6 15.53 73.32 -13.71
C THR A 6 15.12 72.20 -12.72
N LYS A 7 15.65 70.97 -12.98
CA LYS A 7 16.02 69.89 -12.03
C LYS A 7 14.94 69.18 -11.16
N LYS A 8 14.92 67.82 -11.21
CA LYS A 8 15.48 66.93 -10.16
C LYS A 8 15.34 65.42 -10.44
N ASN A 9 16.43 64.69 -10.15
CA ASN A 9 16.56 63.25 -9.92
C ASN A 9 15.46 62.62 -9.02
N ARG A 10 15.12 61.34 -9.29
CA ARG A 10 15.18 60.25 -8.28
C ARG A 10 15.01 58.86 -8.89
N SER A 11 15.95 57.99 -8.54
CA SER A 11 15.91 56.53 -8.64
C SER A 11 14.78 55.93 -7.81
N THR A 12 14.22 54.80 -8.25
CA THR A 12 13.86 53.65 -7.38
C THR A 12 13.55 52.44 -8.25
N GLY A 13 14.25 51.34 -8.00
CA GLY A 13 13.94 50.02 -8.55
C GLY A 13 12.74 49.40 -7.84
N ILE A 14 12.01 48.58 -8.59
CA ILE A 14 10.96 47.65 -8.15
C ILE A 14 11.16 46.46 -9.09
N GLY A 15 11.71 45.31 -8.69
CA GLY A 15 11.16 44.44 -7.64
C GLY A 15 10.25 43.41 -8.31
N PHE A 16 10.84 42.46 -9.04
CA PHE A 16 10.12 41.41 -9.79
C PHE A 16 9.64 40.33 -8.79
N TRP A 17 8.38 40.42 -8.35
CA TRP A 17 7.73 39.35 -7.59
C TRP A 17 7.13 38.33 -8.56
N ALA A 18 7.83 37.24 -8.80
CA ALA A 18 7.27 36.04 -9.43
C ALA A 18 6.55 35.22 -8.34
N GLY A 19 5.25 35.45 -8.18
CA GLY A 19 4.37 34.60 -7.39
C GLY A 19 4.05 33.31 -8.16
N ILE A 20 4.56 32.19 -7.67
CA ILE A 20 4.17 30.85 -8.12
C ILE A 20 2.74 30.61 -7.63
N MET A 21 1.76 30.65 -8.54
CA MET A 21 0.40 30.16 -8.26
C MET A 21 0.41 28.63 -8.33
N LEU A 22 0.38 27.98 -7.17
CA LEU A 22 -0.04 26.59 -7.03
C LEU A 22 -1.55 26.52 -7.33
N MET A 23 -1.91 26.08 -8.54
CA MET A 23 -3.29 25.70 -8.84
C MET A 23 -3.60 24.38 -8.12
N ALA A 24 -4.36 24.49 -7.03
CA ALA A 24 -5.08 23.37 -6.45
C ALA A 24 -6.13 22.90 -7.48
N ALA A 25 -5.91 21.71 -8.05
CA ALA A 25 -6.92 21.05 -8.86
C ALA A 25 -8.03 20.52 -7.95
N LEU A 26 -9.08 21.32 -7.79
CA LEU A 26 -10.38 20.89 -7.26
C LEU A 26 -10.96 19.84 -8.22
N VAL A 27 -11.01 18.58 -7.79
CA VAL A 27 -11.77 17.53 -8.47
C VAL A 27 -13.07 17.30 -7.70
N TRP A 28 -14.19 17.70 -8.30
CA TRP A 28 -15.53 17.24 -7.93
C TRP A 28 -16.01 16.24 -9.00
N GLY A 29 -16.48 15.08 -8.54
CA GLY A 29 -17.02 14.01 -9.36
C GLY A 29 -17.24 12.76 -8.52
N SER A 30 -18.41 12.68 -7.88
CA SER A 30 -18.86 11.62 -7.00
C SER A 30 -19.02 10.29 -7.73
N SER A 31 -18.29 9.27 -7.27
CA SER A 31 -18.82 7.92 -7.16
C SER A 31 -18.01 7.18 -6.09
N ALA A 32 -18.68 6.73 -5.04
CA ALA A 32 -18.07 5.95 -3.96
C ALA A 32 -17.69 4.56 -4.51
N TRP A 33 -16.39 4.25 -4.52
CA TRP A 33 -15.84 2.95 -4.89
C TRP A 33 -14.59 2.67 -4.02
N ALA A 34 -14.47 1.42 -3.56
CA ALA A 34 -13.55 0.76 -2.61
C ALA A 34 -12.22 1.43 -2.16
N LEU A 35 -12.03 1.34 -0.83
CA LEU A 35 -10.80 1.40 -0.01
C LEU A 35 -9.88 2.61 -0.17
N HIS A 36 -10.34 3.69 0.45
CA HIS A 36 -9.73 5.00 0.65
C HIS A 36 -9.98 5.40 2.11
N PRO A 37 -9.42 6.52 2.60
CA PRO A 37 -9.90 7.12 3.84
C PRO A 37 -11.43 7.20 3.86
N PRO A 38 -12.06 7.16 5.05
CA PRO A 38 -13.51 7.29 5.14
C PRO A 38 -13.95 8.54 4.37
N THR A 39 -15.02 8.42 3.59
CA THR A 39 -15.59 9.56 2.85
C THR A 39 -15.98 10.69 3.82
N PRO A 40 -16.01 11.96 3.39
CA PRO A 40 -16.48 13.05 4.24
C PRO A 40 -17.85 12.76 4.88
N GLU A 41 -18.75 12.10 4.14
CA GLU A 41 -20.06 11.66 4.63
C GLU A 41 -19.93 10.62 5.75
N GLN A 42 -19.07 9.61 5.60
CA GLN A 42 -18.82 8.60 6.63
C GLN A 42 -18.15 9.21 7.86
N ILE A 43 -17.20 10.13 7.69
CA ILE A 43 -16.59 10.84 8.82
C ILE A 43 -17.65 11.57 9.62
N GLU A 44 -18.58 12.25 8.95
CA GLU A 44 -19.68 12.95 9.62
C GLU A 44 -20.67 11.99 10.30
N GLU A 45 -20.93 10.82 9.71
CA GLU A 45 -21.71 9.76 10.35
C GLU A 45 -21.03 9.27 11.64
N TYR A 46 -19.74 8.95 11.58
CA TYR A 46 -18.98 8.49 12.76
C TYR A 46 -18.80 9.59 13.81
N ARG A 47 -18.82 10.86 13.39
CA ARG A 47 -18.80 12.00 14.31
C ARG A 47 -20.14 12.11 15.06
N LYS A 48 -21.25 11.89 14.36
CA LYS A 48 -22.60 11.92 14.94
C LYS A 48 -22.88 10.76 15.88
N ASP A 49 -22.40 9.56 15.55
CA ASP A 49 -22.57 8.38 16.40
C ASP A 49 -21.54 8.26 17.54
N GLY A 50 -20.53 9.15 17.55
CA GLY A 50 -19.49 9.21 18.59
C GLY A 50 -18.37 8.17 18.43
N THR A 51 -18.32 7.43 17.32
CA THR A 51 -17.34 6.34 17.11
C THR A 51 -16.06 6.79 16.40
N LEU A 52 -16.02 7.99 15.81
CA LEU A 52 -14.91 8.46 14.98
C LEU A 52 -13.54 8.34 15.67
N GLU A 53 -13.41 8.82 16.91
CA GLU A 53 -12.13 8.78 17.63
C GLU A 53 -11.65 7.35 17.90
N ALA A 54 -12.56 6.44 18.24
CA ALA A 54 -12.22 5.04 18.47
C ALA A 54 -11.77 4.35 17.17
N ARG A 55 -12.42 4.68 16.05
CA ARG A 55 -12.04 4.20 14.70
C ARG A 55 -10.66 4.72 14.28
N ILE A 56 -10.37 6.01 14.49
CA ILE A 56 -9.04 6.57 14.19
C ILE A 56 -7.96 5.87 15.02
N ARG A 57 -8.16 5.72 16.34
CA ARG A 57 -7.21 4.99 17.20
C ARG A 57 -7.00 3.56 16.72
N MET A 58 -8.08 2.87 16.34
CA MET A 58 -8.02 1.51 15.82
C MET A 58 -7.19 1.44 14.51
N ALA A 59 -7.38 2.38 13.58
CA ALA A 59 -6.59 2.44 12.36
C ALA A 59 -5.10 2.69 12.64
N GLU A 60 -4.78 3.59 13.58
CA GLU A 60 -3.40 3.88 14.00
C GLU A 60 -2.74 2.69 14.70
N GLU A 61 -3.50 1.93 15.49
CA GLU A 61 -3.04 0.71 16.19
C GLU A 61 -2.73 -0.44 15.23
N LEU A 62 -3.38 -0.50 14.05
CA LEU A 62 -3.03 -1.47 13.00
C LEU A 62 -1.63 -1.23 12.45
N GLY A 63 -1.20 0.03 12.47
CA GLY A 63 0.11 0.43 11.97
C GLY A 63 0.25 0.35 10.45
N ASN A 64 -0.85 0.14 9.70
CA ASN A 64 -0.83 0.13 8.23
C ASN A 64 -0.38 1.47 7.64
N ASN A 65 -0.40 2.57 8.40
CA ASN A 65 0.18 3.86 8.00
C ASN A 65 1.72 3.92 8.12
N LYS A 66 2.37 2.85 8.58
CA LYS A 66 3.82 2.77 8.81
C LYS A 66 4.45 1.75 7.87
N VAL A 67 5.63 2.08 7.37
CA VAL A 67 6.45 1.15 6.58
C VAL A 67 6.96 0.05 7.50
N ASP A 68 7.03 -1.20 7.01
CA ASP A 68 7.68 -2.26 7.78
C ASP A 68 9.13 -1.87 8.13
N PRO A 69 9.58 -2.04 9.39
CA PRO A 69 10.91 -1.61 9.82
C PRO A 69 12.06 -2.17 8.97
N LYS A 70 11.95 -3.40 8.46
CA LYS A 70 12.98 -4.00 7.60
C LYS A 70 12.97 -3.41 6.20
N VAL A 71 11.79 -3.22 5.61
CA VAL A 71 11.66 -2.55 4.31
C VAL A 71 12.19 -1.11 4.40
N ALA A 72 11.89 -0.40 5.49
CA ALA A 72 12.43 0.93 5.76
C ALA A 72 13.96 0.91 5.84
N TYR A 73 14.53 -0.01 6.62
CA TYR A 73 15.98 -0.17 6.77
C TYR A 73 16.68 -0.47 5.44
N ASP A 74 16.15 -1.41 4.66
CA ASP A 74 16.71 -1.79 3.37
C ASP A 74 16.62 -0.65 2.35
N THR A 75 15.50 0.08 2.36
CA THR A 75 15.30 1.26 1.51
C THR A 75 16.31 2.34 1.85
N GLN A 76 16.49 2.66 3.13
CA GLN A 76 17.48 3.64 3.59
C GLN A 76 18.89 3.21 3.18
N THR A 77 19.24 1.93 3.35
CA THR A 77 20.54 1.39 2.94
C THR A 77 20.78 1.56 1.44
N ARG A 78 19.80 1.19 0.61
CA ARG A 78 19.90 1.38 -0.86
C ARG A 78 20.02 2.86 -1.23
N LEU A 79 19.26 3.72 -0.56
CA LEU A 79 19.28 5.16 -0.80
C LEU A 79 20.66 5.77 -0.49
N ILE A 80 21.24 5.41 0.66
CA ILE A 80 22.60 5.79 1.06
C ILE A 80 23.60 5.30 0.02
N ASP A 81 23.55 4.02 -0.36
CA ASP A 81 24.50 3.46 -1.31
C ASP A 81 24.40 4.16 -2.69
N LEU A 82 23.19 4.52 -3.14
CA LEU A 82 22.98 5.30 -4.36
C LEU A 82 23.53 6.74 -4.23
N TYR A 83 23.35 7.37 -3.07
CA TYR A 83 23.91 8.68 -2.78
C TYR A 83 25.44 8.68 -2.79
N GLU A 84 26.07 7.75 -2.06
CA GLU A 84 27.53 7.69 -1.96
C GLU A 84 28.18 7.36 -3.30
N LYS A 85 27.57 6.46 -4.08
CA LYS A 85 28.05 6.12 -5.44
C LYS A 85 27.93 7.31 -6.41
N SER A 86 26.88 8.12 -6.30
CA SER A 86 26.63 9.22 -7.23
C SER A 86 27.39 10.50 -6.89
N THR A 87 27.64 10.76 -5.61
CA THR A 87 28.35 11.97 -5.13
C THR A 87 29.83 11.74 -4.87
N GLY A 88 30.25 10.50 -4.61
CA GLY A 88 31.56 10.19 -4.03
C GLY A 88 31.70 10.57 -2.56
N ASN A 89 30.66 11.16 -1.95
CA ASN A 89 30.65 11.57 -0.55
C ASN A 89 30.15 10.42 0.32
N ARG A 90 30.95 10.03 1.32
CA ARG A 90 30.50 9.07 2.33
C ARG A 90 29.72 9.77 3.43
N LEU A 91 28.55 9.24 3.76
CA LEU A 91 27.75 9.74 4.88
C LEU A 91 28.30 9.14 6.18
N ASN A 92 28.52 9.99 7.19
CA ASN A 92 28.91 9.52 8.52
C ASN A 92 27.67 9.14 9.32
N ILE A 93 27.19 7.92 9.10
CA ILE A 93 25.95 7.38 9.67
C ILE A 93 26.25 6.12 10.46
N ASN A 94 25.77 6.09 11.70
CA ASN A 94 25.84 4.90 12.53
C ASN A 94 24.78 3.89 12.08
N ARG A 95 25.15 2.97 11.19
CA ARG A 95 24.25 1.91 10.70
C ARG A 95 23.89 0.99 11.86
N GLN A 96 22.64 1.04 12.29
CA GLN A 96 22.10 0.06 13.23
C GLN A 96 22.10 -1.33 12.59
N PRO A 97 22.15 -2.42 13.38
CA PRO A 97 21.90 -3.75 12.83
C PRO A 97 20.51 -3.78 12.16
N PRO A 98 20.36 -4.51 11.04
CA PRO A 98 19.06 -4.63 10.39
C PRO A 98 18.03 -5.19 11.40
N PRO A 99 16.82 -4.62 11.48
CA PRO A 99 15.77 -5.21 12.29
C PRO A 99 15.43 -6.60 11.74
N ALA A 100 15.00 -7.51 12.61
CA ALA A 100 14.49 -8.80 12.15
C ALA A 100 13.21 -8.61 11.32
N TRP A 101 13.03 -9.43 10.29
CA TRP A 101 11.75 -9.48 9.57
C TRP A 101 10.66 -9.96 10.54
N GLN A 102 9.69 -9.09 10.82
CA GLN A 102 8.58 -9.40 11.73
C GLN A 102 7.44 -10.12 10.98
N GLY A 103 7.77 -10.90 9.94
CA GLY A 103 6.83 -11.55 9.06
C GLY A 103 6.28 -10.62 7.97
N GLY A 104 5.66 -11.21 6.96
CA GLY A 104 5.26 -10.54 5.73
C GLY A 104 5.82 -11.24 4.51
N LEU A 105 5.37 -10.85 3.33
CA LEU A 105 5.73 -11.50 2.08
C LEU A 105 7.13 -11.08 1.60
N PRO A 106 7.94 -12.03 1.09
CA PRO A 106 9.12 -11.68 0.30
C PRO A 106 8.71 -10.79 -0.88
N THR A 107 9.54 -9.79 -1.19
CA THR A 107 9.19 -8.83 -2.25
C THR A 107 9.50 -9.34 -3.64
N ARG A 108 10.23 -10.46 -3.79
CA ARG A 108 10.68 -11.01 -5.08
C ARG A 108 10.58 -12.54 -5.06
N GLY A 109 10.65 -13.14 -6.24
CA GLY A 109 10.53 -14.59 -6.45
C GLY A 109 9.09 -15.05 -6.67
N THR A 110 8.88 -16.37 -6.56
CA THR A 110 7.53 -16.94 -6.55
C THR A 110 7.09 -17.11 -5.10
N VAL A 111 6.08 -16.35 -4.70
CA VAL A 111 5.59 -16.28 -3.32
C VAL A 111 4.23 -16.93 -3.25
N ARG A 112 4.10 -17.96 -2.43
CA ARG A 112 2.88 -18.72 -2.21
C ARG A 112 2.13 -18.16 -1.01
N ILE A 113 0.82 -17.95 -1.14
CA ILE A 113 -0.05 -17.50 -0.04
C ILE A 113 -1.25 -18.45 0.12
N PRO A 114 -1.64 -18.83 1.34
CA PRO A 114 -2.87 -19.57 1.57
C PRO A 114 -4.06 -18.59 1.61
N ILE A 115 -5.15 -18.96 0.94
CA ILE A 115 -6.37 -18.15 0.86
C ILE A 115 -7.53 -19.01 1.31
N PHE A 116 -8.17 -18.61 2.40
CA PHE A 116 -9.28 -19.34 2.99
C PHE A 116 -10.59 -18.61 2.78
N LEU A 117 -11.63 -19.37 2.46
CA LEU A 117 -12.99 -18.88 2.34
C LEU A 117 -13.76 -19.21 3.63
N LEU A 118 -14.26 -18.19 4.32
CA LEU A 118 -14.85 -18.31 5.66
C LEU A 118 -16.29 -17.81 5.68
N GLY A 119 -17.24 -18.73 5.85
CA GLY A 119 -18.65 -18.37 6.07
C GLY A 119 -19.06 -18.54 7.52
N PHE A 120 -20.29 -18.15 7.82
CA PHE A 120 -20.91 -18.21 9.13
C PHE A 120 -22.34 -18.72 9.00
N GLN A 121 -22.95 -19.13 10.11
CA GLN A 121 -24.32 -19.65 10.11
C GLN A 121 -25.34 -18.67 9.50
N ASP A 122 -25.16 -17.37 9.73
CA ASP A 122 -26.02 -16.28 9.23
C ASP A 122 -25.58 -15.73 7.86
N TYR A 123 -24.31 -15.94 7.48
CA TYR A 123 -23.75 -15.56 6.18
C TYR A 123 -22.91 -16.71 5.63
N THR A 124 -23.55 -17.67 4.98
CA THR A 124 -22.84 -18.84 4.46
C THR A 124 -22.04 -18.49 3.22
N GLY A 125 -21.00 -19.25 2.95
CA GLY A 125 -20.19 -19.11 1.73
C GLY A 125 -21.01 -19.16 0.45
N GLN A 126 -22.00 -20.06 0.41
CA GLN A 126 -22.92 -20.20 -0.71
C GLN A 126 -23.71 -18.91 -0.99
N SER A 127 -24.10 -18.17 0.06
CA SER A 127 -24.89 -16.93 -0.09
C SER A 127 -24.16 -15.81 -0.83
N THR A 128 -22.82 -15.87 -0.88
CA THR A 128 -22.00 -14.82 -1.52
C THR A 128 -22.03 -14.87 -3.06
N GLY A 129 -22.34 -16.04 -3.63
CA GLY A 129 -22.18 -16.33 -5.06
C GLY A 129 -20.72 -16.51 -5.51
N ILE A 130 -19.74 -16.34 -4.61
CA ILE A 130 -18.31 -16.54 -4.90
C ILE A 130 -17.98 -18.02 -4.77
N THR A 131 -17.46 -18.61 -5.84
CA THR A 131 -17.00 -20.01 -5.82
C THR A 131 -15.50 -20.11 -5.61
N PHE A 132 -15.05 -21.30 -5.18
CA PHE A 132 -13.63 -21.67 -5.14
C PHE A 132 -12.92 -21.35 -6.47
N GLN A 133 -13.54 -21.68 -7.60
CA GLN A 133 -12.93 -21.47 -8.92
C GLN A 133 -12.86 -19.99 -9.29
N ASN A 134 -13.83 -19.16 -8.86
CA ASN A 134 -13.74 -17.70 -9.03
C ASN A 134 -12.47 -17.17 -8.36
N VAL A 135 -12.23 -17.55 -7.10
CA VAL A 135 -11.04 -17.11 -6.35
C VAL A 135 -9.76 -17.64 -6.98
N VAL A 136 -9.70 -18.93 -7.35
CA VAL A 136 -8.53 -19.50 -8.03
C VAL A 136 -8.21 -18.72 -9.31
N ASN A 137 -9.21 -18.41 -10.13
CA ASN A 137 -9.02 -17.68 -11.38
C ASN A 137 -8.53 -16.24 -11.15
N LYS A 138 -9.06 -15.56 -10.13
CA LYS A 138 -8.73 -14.16 -9.79
C LYS A 138 -7.41 -14.01 -9.06
N VAL A 139 -6.91 -15.07 -8.43
CA VAL A 139 -5.61 -15.03 -7.74
C VAL A 139 -4.50 -15.56 -8.63
N ASN A 140 -4.66 -16.78 -9.16
CA ASN A 140 -3.62 -17.49 -9.92
C ASN A 140 -3.76 -17.40 -11.42
N GLY A 141 -5.00 -17.26 -11.90
CA GLY A 141 -5.34 -17.38 -13.31
C GLY A 141 -5.01 -16.13 -14.12
N ALA A 142 -5.36 -16.20 -15.41
CA ALA A 142 -5.27 -15.06 -16.31
C ALA A 142 -6.29 -13.95 -15.99
N GLY A 143 -7.30 -14.24 -15.16
CA GLY A 143 -8.39 -13.32 -14.89
C GLY A 143 -9.36 -13.13 -16.06
N ASP A 144 -10.32 -12.22 -15.90
CA ASP A 144 -11.13 -11.70 -17.00
C ASP A 144 -10.47 -10.46 -17.60
N THR A 145 -10.09 -10.52 -18.87
CA THR A 145 -9.47 -9.39 -19.58
C THR A 145 -10.33 -8.12 -19.59
N ALA A 146 -11.65 -8.22 -19.42
CA ALA A 146 -12.54 -7.07 -19.31
C ALA A 146 -12.30 -6.25 -18.03
N GLU A 147 -11.67 -6.86 -17.02
CA GLU A 147 -11.34 -6.23 -15.75
C GLU A 147 -9.89 -5.74 -15.68
N PHE A 148 -9.15 -5.81 -16.80
CA PHE A 148 -7.80 -5.30 -16.87
C PHE A 148 -7.73 -3.84 -16.39
N PRO A 149 -6.81 -3.48 -15.47
CA PRO A 149 -5.63 -4.24 -15.08
C PRO A 149 -5.75 -4.99 -13.73
N TYR A 150 -6.97 -5.26 -13.26
CA TYR A 150 -7.24 -5.97 -11.99
C TYR A 150 -7.86 -7.35 -12.21
N GLU A 151 -7.60 -7.93 -13.38
CA GLU A 151 -8.15 -9.21 -13.77
C GLU A 151 -7.65 -10.36 -12.86
N SER A 152 -6.41 -10.26 -12.38
CA SER A 152 -5.90 -11.16 -11.35
C SER A 152 -4.78 -10.54 -10.52
N VAL A 153 -4.67 -10.98 -9.25
CA VAL A 153 -3.60 -10.58 -8.32
C VAL A 153 -2.23 -10.89 -8.92
N ARG A 154 -2.05 -12.11 -9.43
CA ARG A 154 -0.80 -12.55 -10.06
C ARG A 154 -0.38 -11.61 -11.19
N ASN A 155 -1.29 -11.31 -12.12
CA ASN A 155 -0.95 -10.50 -13.29
C ASN A 155 -0.66 -9.04 -12.91
N TYR A 156 -1.39 -8.47 -11.95
CA TYR A 156 -1.10 -7.13 -11.42
C TYR A 156 0.33 -7.05 -10.88
N TYR A 157 0.75 -7.98 -10.01
CA TYR A 157 2.07 -7.96 -9.41
C TYR A 157 3.19 -8.30 -10.40
N LEU A 158 2.96 -9.18 -11.38
CA LEU A 158 3.92 -9.42 -12.46
C LEU A 158 4.19 -8.15 -13.27
N ARG A 159 3.16 -7.33 -13.53
CA ARG A 159 3.33 -6.03 -14.18
C ARG A 159 4.03 -5.03 -13.28
N SER A 160 3.54 -4.85 -12.06
CA SER A 160 4.05 -3.83 -11.13
C SER A 160 5.53 -4.05 -10.78
N SER A 161 5.90 -5.31 -10.54
CA SER A 161 7.25 -5.73 -10.15
C SER A 161 8.20 -5.99 -11.30
N HIS A 162 7.80 -5.76 -12.55
CA HIS A 162 8.59 -6.10 -13.73
C HIS A 162 9.01 -7.59 -13.77
N ASN A 163 8.06 -8.50 -13.50
CA ASN A 163 8.23 -9.96 -13.41
C ASN A 163 9.13 -10.45 -12.27
N GLN A 164 9.45 -9.59 -11.30
CA GLN A 164 10.30 -9.96 -10.18
C GLN A 164 9.53 -10.61 -9.04
N LEU A 165 8.22 -10.37 -8.93
CA LEU A 165 7.33 -10.99 -7.98
C LEU A 165 6.19 -11.72 -8.71
N ASN A 166 6.07 -13.01 -8.43
CA ASN A 166 5.00 -13.88 -8.91
C ASN A 166 4.23 -14.41 -7.70
N ILE A 167 3.07 -13.83 -7.41
CA ILE A 167 2.19 -14.32 -6.34
C ILE A 167 1.38 -15.52 -6.86
N SER A 168 1.32 -16.58 -6.05
CA SER A 168 0.44 -17.73 -6.27
C SER A 168 -0.32 -18.07 -4.99
N GLY A 169 -1.63 -18.25 -5.08
CA GLY A 169 -2.50 -18.64 -3.98
C GLY A 169 -2.75 -20.15 -3.91
N GLY A 170 -2.61 -20.76 -2.75
CA GLY A 170 -3.32 -22.01 -2.46
C GLY A 170 -4.69 -21.67 -1.89
N VAL A 171 -5.74 -21.87 -2.68
CA VAL A 171 -7.11 -21.58 -2.28
C VAL A 171 -7.67 -22.79 -1.51
N TYR A 172 -8.37 -22.52 -0.42
CA TYR A 172 -9.10 -23.49 0.38
C TYR A 172 -10.58 -23.13 0.32
N SER A 173 -11.43 -24.14 0.09
CA SER A 173 -12.87 -23.93 -0.15
C SER A 173 -13.57 -23.32 1.08
N TRP A 174 -14.84 -22.98 0.90
CA TRP A 174 -15.68 -22.47 1.98
C TRP A 174 -15.70 -23.40 3.19
N PHE A 175 -15.43 -22.81 4.35
CA PHE A 175 -15.67 -23.39 5.66
C PHE A 175 -16.67 -22.50 6.39
N ASP A 176 -17.88 -23.01 6.62
CA ASP A 176 -18.92 -22.29 7.35
C ASP A 176 -18.80 -22.57 8.85
N MET A 177 -18.57 -21.53 9.64
CA MET A 177 -18.59 -21.64 11.10
C MET A 177 -19.98 -22.10 11.57
N ALA A 178 -20.01 -22.95 12.59
CA ALA A 178 -21.26 -23.46 13.17
C ALA A 178 -22.08 -22.40 13.94
N TYR A 179 -21.53 -21.19 14.10
CA TYR A 179 -22.15 -20.08 14.81
C TYR A 179 -22.26 -18.83 13.91
N PRO A 180 -23.20 -17.91 14.22
CA PRO A 180 -23.40 -16.69 13.44
C PRO A 180 -22.38 -15.62 13.82
N ARG A 181 -22.15 -14.64 12.94
CA ARG A 181 -21.16 -13.56 13.14
C ARG A 181 -21.28 -12.81 14.48
N PRO A 182 -22.47 -12.52 15.03
CA PRO A 182 -22.58 -11.87 16.34
C PRO A 182 -22.00 -12.67 17.53
N GLN A 183 -21.69 -13.96 17.34
CA GLN A 183 -21.01 -14.76 18.36
C GLN A 183 -19.48 -14.72 18.24
N VAL A 184 -18.93 -14.17 17.14
CA VAL A 184 -17.50 -13.82 17.06
C VAL A 184 -17.28 -12.72 18.10
N PRO A 185 -16.48 -12.94 19.16
CA PRO A 185 -16.29 -11.94 20.20
C PRO A 185 -15.96 -10.56 19.61
N ASP A 186 -16.72 -9.55 20.00
CA ASP A 186 -16.44 -8.16 19.62
C ASP A 186 -15.05 -7.80 20.14
N GLY A 187 -14.13 -7.59 19.21
CA GLY A 187 -12.74 -7.38 19.53
C GLY A 187 -11.93 -7.02 18.30
N TYR A 188 -10.92 -6.18 18.50
CA TYR A 188 -9.96 -5.74 17.50
C TYR A 188 -9.24 -6.92 16.80
N VAL A 189 -8.99 -7.97 17.59
CA VAL A 189 -8.35 -9.21 17.17
C VAL A 189 -9.26 -10.38 17.53
N ASN A 190 -9.57 -11.22 16.54
CA ASN A 190 -10.30 -12.46 16.77
C ASN A 190 -9.57 -13.65 16.19
N GLU A 191 -8.43 -13.97 16.78
CA GLU A 191 -7.55 -15.06 16.33
C GLU A 191 -8.18 -16.43 16.52
N GLY A 192 -9.18 -16.55 17.40
CA GLY A 192 -9.91 -17.79 17.63
C GLY A 192 -10.60 -18.29 16.36
N VAL A 193 -11.28 -17.40 15.63
CA VAL A 193 -11.96 -17.75 14.37
C VAL A 193 -10.96 -18.26 13.32
N ILE A 194 -9.79 -17.62 13.22
CA ILE A 194 -8.74 -18.00 12.27
C ILE A 194 -8.10 -19.32 12.71
N LEU A 195 -7.87 -19.51 14.00
CA LEU A 195 -7.30 -20.75 14.53
C LEU A 195 -8.21 -21.95 14.29
N ASP A 196 -9.52 -21.79 14.45
CA ASP A 196 -10.49 -22.85 14.20
C ASP A 196 -10.51 -23.25 12.71
N LEU A 197 -10.49 -22.26 11.82
CA LEU A 197 -10.36 -22.46 10.37
C LEU A 197 -9.05 -23.20 10.01
N LEU A 198 -7.92 -22.77 10.58
CA LEU A 198 -6.62 -23.40 10.34
C LEU A 198 -6.55 -24.82 10.92
N LYS A 199 -7.16 -25.09 12.07
CA LYS A 199 -7.26 -26.44 12.64
C LYS A 199 -8.13 -27.34 11.77
N PHE A 200 -9.24 -26.83 11.22
CA PHE A 200 -10.05 -27.61 10.30
C PHE A 200 -9.22 -28.05 9.09
N TRP A 201 -8.61 -27.10 8.37
CA TRP A 201 -7.85 -27.42 7.17
C TRP A 201 -6.55 -28.20 7.46
N GLY A 202 -5.79 -27.80 8.47
CA GLY A 202 -4.54 -28.45 8.84
C GLY A 202 -4.72 -29.82 9.49
N ASN A 203 -5.60 -29.92 10.51
CA ASN A 203 -5.71 -31.15 11.29
C ASN A 203 -6.77 -32.11 10.74
N THR A 204 -7.90 -31.60 10.24
CA THR A 204 -8.98 -32.46 9.71
C THR A 204 -8.75 -32.79 8.26
N MET A 205 -8.50 -31.78 7.42
CA MET A 205 -8.26 -31.95 5.98
C MET A 205 -6.81 -32.27 5.63
N LYS A 206 -5.92 -32.38 6.63
CA LYS A 206 -4.51 -32.79 6.51
C LYS A 206 -3.70 -31.92 5.54
N GLN A 207 -4.01 -30.62 5.49
CA GLN A 207 -3.26 -29.67 4.67
C GLN A 207 -1.99 -29.23 5.39
N ASP A 208 -0.88 -29.21 4.66
CA ASP A 208 0.41 -28.72 5.16
C ASP A 208 0.61 -27.27 4.72
N PHE A 209 0.74 -26.37 5.69
CA PHE A 209 0.96 -24.95 5.46
C PHE A 209 2.43 -24.53 5.56
N ALA A 210 3.35 -25.45 5.86
CA ALA A 210 4.78 -25.14 5.91
C ALA A 210 5.32 -24.60 4.57
N GLN A 211 4.66 -24.93 3.46
CA GLN A 211 4.98 -24.44 2.11
C GLN A 211 4.75 -22.93 1.90
N TYR A 212 4.12 -22.23 2.85
CA TYR A 212 3.86 -20.79 2.80
C TYR A 212 4.85 -19.97 3.65
N ASP A 213 5.89 -20.63 4.16
CA ASP A 213 7.12 -20.01 4.65
C ASP A 213 8.09 -19.89 3.46
N ASN A 214 7.94 -18.84 2.66
CA ASN A 214 8.61 -18.75 1.36
C ASN A 214 10.10 -18.38 1.47
N ASP A 215 10.52 -17.81 2.60
CA ASP A 215 11.92 -17.45 2.87
C ASP A 215 12.62 -18.35 3.90
N ASN A 216 11.91 -19.34 4.46
CA ASN A 216 12.37 -20.29 5.48
C ASN A 216 12.76 -19.62 6.81
N ASP A 217 12.12 -18.50 7.18
CA ASP A 217 12.35 -17.83 8.47
C ASP A 217 11.64 -18.52 9.66
N GLY A 218 10.83 -19.56 9.39
CA GLY A 218 10.04 -20.28 10.39
C GLY A 218 8.63 -19.73 10.59
N THR A 219 8.19 -18.79 9.76
CA THR A 219 6.87 -18.13 9.80
C THR A 219 6.13 -18.39 8.50
N ILE A 220 4.81 -18.56 8.56
CA ILE A 220 3.99 -18.41 7.34
C ILE A 220 3.89 -16.91 7.02
N ASP A 221 4.32 -16.52 5.83
CA ASP A 221 4.55 -15.11 5.48
C ASP A 221 3.30 -14.24 5.63
N THR A 222 2.15 -14.75 5.18
CA THR A 222 0.82 -14.17 5.42
C THR A 222 -0.26 -15.20 5.17
N LEU A 223 -1.49 -14.92 5.60
CA LEU A 223 -2.70 -15.67 5.28
C LEU A 223 -3.73 -14.69 4.71
N VAL A 224 -4.54 -15.09 3.72
CA VAL A 224 -5.70 -14.28 3.30
C VAL A 224 -6.97 -14.99 3.72
N ILE A 225 -7.84 -14.29 4.44
CA ILE A 225 -9.16 -14.78 4.84
C ILE A 225 -10.21 -13.93 4.15
N LEU A 226 -10.95 -14.56 3.24
CA LEU A 226 -12.11 -14.01 2.55
C LEU A 226 -13.38 -14.44 3.29
N TRP A 227 -13.97 -13.53 4.06
CA TRP A 227 -15.15 -13.82 4.87
C TRP A 227 -16.47 -13.39 4.24
N ALA A 228 -17.57 -14.06 4.59
CA ALA A 228 -18.91 -13.76 4.09
C ALA A 228 -19.67 -12.71 4.91
N GLY A 229 -20.54 -11.97 4.22
CA GLY A 229 -21.42 -10.94 4.80
C GLY A 229 -20.88 -9.51 4.65
N PRO A 230 -21.55 -8.51 5.24
CA PRO A 230 -21.20 -7.10 5.08
C PRO A 230 -20.07 -6.65 6.02
N ASP A 231 -19.43 -5.52 5.70
CA ASP A 231 -18.61 -4.76 6.65
C ASP A 231 -19.48 -3.97 7.66
N ASN A 232 -18.85 -3.33 8.65
CA ASN A 232 -19.49 -2.44 9.63
C ASN A 232 -18.81 -1.06 9.73
N GLY A 233 -18.33 -0.58 8.59
CA GLY A 233 -17.68 0.72 8.43
C GLY A 233 -16.18 0.68 8.65
N TRP A 234 -15.53 1.78 8.27
CA TRP A 234 -14.08 1.95 8.30
C TRP A 234 -13.49 1.78 9.69
N ALA A 235 -12.30 1.19 9.75
CA ALA A 235 -11.53 0.91 10.97
C ALA A 235 -12.36 0.21 12.07
N ASN A 236 -12.90 -0.96 11.70
CA ASN A 236 -13.60 -1.87 12.60
C ASN A 236 -13.27 -3.33 12.23
N PHE A 237 -13.66 -4.31 13.05
CA PHE A 237 -13.22 -5.70 12.88
C PHE A 237 -13.55 -6.28 11.51
N TRP A 238 -14.70 -5.92 10.90
CA TRP A 238 -15.10 -6.39 9.57
C TRP A 238 -14.68 -5.45 8.44
N TRP A 239 -13.76 -4.51 8.70
CA TRP A 239 -13.11 -3.75 7.65
C TRP A 239 -11.91 -4.52 7.09
N ALA A 240 -11.72 -4.44 5.77
CA ALA A 240 -10.57 -5.03 5.11
C ALA A 240 -9.27 -4.43 5.67
N SER A 241 -8.34 -5.30 6.06
CA SER A 241 -7.05 -4.89 6.63
C SER A 241 -6.06 -6.05 6.69
N GLN A 242 -4.79 -5.73 6.50
CA GLN A 242 -3.69 -6.52 7.05
C GLN A 242 -3.63 -6.27 8.56
N ARG A 243 -3.58 -7.36 9.35
CA ARG A 243 -3.45 -7.29 10.80
C ARG A 243 -2.30 -8.16 11.33
N PRO A 244 -1.59 -7.71 12.38
CA PRO A 244 -0.68 -8.58 13.10
C PRO A 244 -1.48 -9.57 13.95
N PHE A 245 -0.93 -10.77 14.15
CA PHE A 245 -1.27 -11.59 15.30
C PHE A 245 -0.68 -10.94 16.55
N THR A 246 -1.35 -11.05 17.69
CA THR A 246 -0.83 -10.65 18.98
C THR A 246 0.49 -11.37 19.27
N GLU A 247 1.36 -10.72 20.02
CA GLU A 247 2.66 -11.31 20.39
C GLU A 247 2.46 -12.64 21.14
N ASN A 248 1.48 -12.70 22.04
CA ASN A 248 1.16 -13.92 22.77
C ASN A 248 0.71 -15.05 21.84
N PHE A 249 -0.14 -14.77 20.86
CA PHE A 249 -0.56 -15.78 19.89
C PHE A 249 0.61 -16.23 19.02
N SER A 250 1.36 -15.28 18.46
CA SER A 250 2.51 -15.53 17.59
C SER A 250 3.60 -16.36 18.26
N ASN A 251 3.79 -16.21 19.57
CA ASN A 251 4.80 -16.93 20.34
C ASN A 251 4.36 -18.34 20.78
N ASN A 252 3.06 -18.58 20.95
CA ASN A 252 2.55 -19.82 21.54
C ASN A 252 1.78 -20.71 20.57
N VAL A 253 1.36 -20.19 19.41
CA VAL A 253 0.59 -20.93 18.41
C VAL A 253 1.46 -21.21 17.18
N THR A 254 1.46 -22.47 16.76
CA THR A 254 2.07 -22.88 15.51
C THR A 254 1.08 -23.68 14.68
N VAL A 255 1.18 -23.57 13.37
CA VAL A 255 0.43 -24.39 12.43
C VAL A 255 1.41 -24.96 11.41
N SER A 256 1.36 -26.28 11.20
CA SER A 256 2.34 -27.00 10.38
C SER A 256 3.80 -26.73 10.79
N GLY A 257 4.05 -26.54 12.10
CA GLY A 257 5.38 -26.25 12.65
C GLY A 257 5.90 -24.83 12.38
N LYS A 258 5.07 -23.93 11.83
CA LYS A 258 5.42 -22.54 11.54
C LYS A 258 4.66 -21.57 12.45
N LYS A 259 5.27 -20.42 12.73
CA LYS A 259 4.62 -19.31 13.45
C LYS A 259 3.70 -18.52 12.53
N LEU A 260 2.78 -17.77 13.12
CA LEU A 260 1.89 -16.84 12.44
C LEU A 260 2.17 -15.43 12.96
N LYS A 261 2.43 -14.48 12.06
CA LYS A 261 2.74 -13.09 12.45
C LYS A 261 1.78 -12.06 11.86
N LYS A 262 1.33 -12.24 10.61
CA LYS A 262 0.41 -11.33 9.91
C LYS A 262 -0.66 -12.13 9.16
N TYR A 263 -1.83 -11.54 8.99
CA TYR A 263 -2.92 -12.03 8.15
C TYR A 263 -3.64 -10.87 7.48
N ILE A 264 -4.30 -11.16 6.37
CA ILE A 264 -5.21 -10.27 5.67
C ILE A 264 -6.63 -10.75 5.95
N TRP A 265 -7.44 -9.84 6.45
CA TRP A 265 -8.84 -10.08 6.79
C TRP A 265 -9.71 -9.19 5.93
N MET A 266 -10.50 -9.76 5.04
CA MET A 266 -11.29 -8.98 4.09
C MET A 266 -12.53 -9.75 3.62
N TRP A 267 -13.53 -9.02 3.14
CA TRP A 267 -14.75 -9.63 2.61
C TRP A 267 -14.47 -10.46 1.35
N ALA A 268 -15.28 -11.49 1.12
CA ALA A 268 -15.28 -12.23 -0.14
C ALA A 268 -16.01 -11.48 -1.27
N LYS A 269 -16.97 -10.62 -0.90
CA LYS A 269 -17.77 -9.77 -1.80
C LYS A 269 -18.39 -8.62 -0.98
N ASN A 270 -18.42 -7.40 -1.51
CA ASN A 270 -19.04 -6.24 -0.86
C ASN A 270 -19.51 -5.18 -1.85
N GLU A 271 -20.79 -5.23 -2.21
CA GLU A 271 -21.37 -4.33 -3.22
C GLU A 271 -21.37 -2.86 -2.80
N LYS A 272 -21.43 -2.56 -1.49
CA LYS A 272 -21.35 -1.17 -0.99
C LYS A 272 -20.00 -0.53 -1.25
N GLN A 273 -18.95 -1.36 -1.30
CA GLN A 273 -17.61 -0.93 -1.67
C GLN A 273 -17.38 -1.04 -3.19
N GLY A 274 -18.36 -1.51 -3.97
CA GLY A 274 -18.21 -1.74 -5.40
C GLY A 274 -17.46 -3.03 -5.75
N ASP A 275 -17.29 -3.93 -4.79
CA ASP A 275 -16.72 -5.26 -4.97
C ASP A 275 -17.86 -6.26 -5.22
N THR A 276 -18.36 -6.28 -6.46
CA THR A 276 -19.49 -7.13 -6.88
C THR A 276 -19.07 -8.57 -7.21
N ASP A 277 -17.77 -8.84 -7.31
CA ASP A 277 -17.12 -10.14 -7.47
C ASP A 277 -15.95 -10.23 -6.46
N VAL A 278 -15.07 -11.24 -6.58
CA VAL A 278 -13.85 -11.35 -5.77
C VAL A 278 -13.09 -10.02 -5.78
N PRO A 279 -12.86 -9.40 -4.62
CA PRO A 279 -12.32 -8.03 -4.50
C PRO A 279 -10.80 -7.98 -4.76
N VAL A 280 -10.39 -8.16 -6.02
CA VAL A 280 -8.97 -8.25 -6.42
C VAL A 280 -8.20 -6.98 -6.07
N LYS A 281 -8.78 -5.79 -6.29
CA LYS A 281 -8.13 -4.51 -5.97
C LYS A 281 -7.86 -4.38 -4.47
N THR A 282 -8.85 -4.70 -3.64
CA THR A 282 -8.71 -4.72 -2.18
C THR A 282 -7.63 -5.71 -1.77
N MET A 283 -7.62 -6.92 -2.35
CA MET A 283 -6.60 -7.91 -2.04
C MET A 283 -5.19 -7.42 -2.41
N ILE A 284 -5.03 -6.76 -3.57
CA ILE A 284 -3.76 -6.15 -3.99
C ILE A 284 -3.32 -5.07 -2.99
N HIS A 285 -4.22 -4.20 -2.55
CA HIS A 285 -3.91 -3.18 -1.54
C HIS A 285 -3.39 -3.82 -0.24
N GLU A 286 -4.13 -4.80 0.31
CA GLU A 286 -3.74 -5.47 1.55
C GLU A 286 -2.46 -6.31 1.43
N LEU A 287 -2.22 -6.90 0.25
CA LEU A 287 -0.95 -7.57 -0.04
C LEU A 287 0.20 -6.57 -0.13
N GLY A 288 -0.05 -5.31 -0.49
CA GLY A 288 0.90 -4.22 -0.38
C GLY A 288 1.40 -4.02 1.05
N HIS A 289 0.50 -4.04 2.04
CA HIS A 289 0.88 -4.03 3.46
C HIS A 289 1.66 -5.29 3.87
N ALA A 290 1.23 -6.46 3.40
CA ALA A 290 1.96 -7.70 3.66
C ALA A 290 3.40 -7.68 3.08
N LEU A 291 3.63 -6.95 1.99
CA LEU A 291 4.95 -6.67 1.41
C LEU A 291 5.73 -5.57 2.17
N GLY A 292 5.08 -4.88 3.12
CA GLY A 292 5.66 -3.85 3.98
C GLY A 292 5.43 -2.40 3.55
N LEU A 293 4.53 -2.15 2.58
CA LEU A 293 4.14 -0.80 2.18
C LEU A 293 3.17 -0.17 3.19
N PRO A 294 3.29 1.14 3.46
CA PRO A 294 2.30 1.87 4.25
C PRO A 294 1.13 2.30 3.37
N ASP A 295 -0.01 2.58 4.00
CA ASP A 295 -1.03 3.44 3.45
C ASP A 295 -0.44 4.81 3.18
N TYR A 296 -0.77 5.43 2.05
CA TYR A 296 -0.35 6.78 1.70
C TYR A 296 -1.40 7.85 1.98
N TYR A 297 -2.63 7.47 2.31
CA TYR A 297 -3.64 8.39 2.81
C TYR A 297 -3.54 8.61 4.33
N ASP A 298 -4.16 9.68 4.82
CA ASP A 298 -4.20 10.03 6.23
C ASP A 298 -5.46 9.46 6.89
N TYR A 299 -5.33 9.04 8.16
CA TYR A 299 -6.44 8.50 8.94
C TYR A 299 -7.22 9.57 9.70
N ASP A 300 -6.66 10.77 9.80
CA ASP A 300 -7.29 11.92 10.44
C ASP A 300 -7.23 13.16 9.54
N GLU A 301 -7.97 14.18 9.93
CA GLU A 301 -8.02 15.47 9.23
C GLU A 301 -6.89 16.43 9.67
N LYS A 302 -5.85 15.96 10.39
CA LYS A 302 -4.84 16.86 10.99
C LYS A 302 -3.79 17.35 9.98
N ALA A 303 -3.56 16.60 8.91
CA ALA A 303 -2.67 16.99 7.81
C ALA A 303 -3.45 17.57 6.63
N PRO A 304 -2.83 18.40 5.75
CA PRO A 304 -3.46 18.80 4.50
C PRO A 304 -3.94 17.57 3.74
N ALA A 305 -5.21 17.57 3.33
CA ALA A 305 -5.79 16.42 2.67
C ALA A 305 -4.97 16.03 1.43
N GLY A 306 -4.51 14.79 1.39
CA GLY A 306 -4.35 14.08 0.15
C GLY A 306 -2.95 13.65 -0.26
N GLY A 307 -2.03 13.29 0.65
CA GLY A 307 -0.79 12.54 0.34
C GLY A 307 -0.28 12.65 -1.11
N ILE A 308 -0.47 11.59 -1.92
CA ILE A 308 -0.17 11.55 -3.37
C ILE A 308 -1.42 11.68 -4.28
N GLY A 309 -2.45 12.38 -3.81
CA GLY A 309 -3.70 12.68 -4.52
C GLY A 309 -4.58 11.46 -4.81
N GLY A 310 -4.40 10.37 -4.06
CA GLY A 310 -5.02 9.08 -4.35
C GLY A 310 -4.40 8.35 -5.56
N LEU A 311 -3.37 8.88 -6.22
CA LEU A 311 -2.83 8.37 -7.50
C LEU A 311 -1.98 7.09 -7.36
N ASP A 312 -2.30 6.21 -6.42
CA ASP A 312 -1.53 5.02 -6.10
C ASP A 312 -2.38 3.92 -5.49
N MET A 313 -1.97 2.67 -5.67
CA MET A 313 -2.63 1.52 -5.06
C MET A 313 -2.73 1.60 -3.54
N MET A 314 -1.71 2.13 -2.84
CA MET A 314 -1.71 2.31 -1.38
C MET A 314 -2.38 3.62 -0.92
N ALA A 315 -2.95 4.41 -1.83
CA ALA A 315 -3.70 5.62 -1.51
C ALA A 315 -5.16 5.48 -1.96
N GLY A 316 -5.30 5.33 -3.27
CA GLY A 316 -6.53 5.27 -4.04
C GLY A 316 -6.91 3.86 -4.49
N THR A 317 -6.26 2.77 -4.03
CA THR A 317 -6.60 1.39 -4.45
C THR A 317 -6.86 1.28 -5.98
N PHE A 318 -6.12 2.09 -6.74
CA PHE A 318 -6.22 2.25 -8.19
C PHE A 318 -4.85 2.60 -8.76
N GLY A 319 -4.72 2.40 -10.07
CA GLY A 319 -3.46 2.52 -10.79
C GLY A 319 -2.46 1.45 -10.37
N ASP A 320 -1.20 1.72 -10.69
CA ASP A 320 -0.05 0.95 -10.24
C ASP A 320 0.52 1.50 -8.91
N HIS A 321 1.38 0.71 -8.27
CA HIS A 321 2.30 1.23 -7.26
C HIS A 321 3.24 2.28 -7.87
N ASN A 322 3.50 3.36 -7.14
CA ASN A 322 4.41 4.41 -7.56
C ASN A 322 5.88 4.00 -7.42
N CYS A 323 6.76 4.78 -8.05
CA CYS A 323 8.20 4.51 -8.07
C CYS A 323 8.83 4.45 -6.67
N PHE A 324 8.30 5.18 -5.69
CA PHE A 324 8.77 5.09 -4.32
C PHE A 324 8.41 3.74 -3.69
N SER A 325 7.16 3.27 -3.81
CA SER A 325 6.77 1.92 -3.37
C SER A 325 7.59 0.84 -4.09
N LYS A 326 7.74 0.94 -5.41
CA LYS A 326 8.53 -0.02 -6.20
C LYS A 326 10.01 -0.02 -5.80
N PHE A 327 10.56 1.13 -5.42
CA PHE A 327 11.93 1.22 -4.90
C PHE A 327 12.06 0.65 -3.47
N MET A 328 11.05 0.86 -2.61
CA MET A 328 11.00 0.24 -1.29
C MET A 328 10.95 -1.29 -1.37
N LEU A 329 10.21 -1.82 -2.34
CA LEU A 329 10.10 -3.27 -2.58
C LEU A 329 11.26 -3.86 -3.39
N ASP A 330 12.28 -3.05 -3.73
CA ASP A 330 13.45 -3.46 -4.51
C ASP A 330 13.10 -3.97 -5.93
N TRP A 331 12.05 -3.41 -6.54
CA TRP A 331 11.65 -3.73 -7.92
C TRP A 331 12.27 -2.80 -8.95
N ILE A 332 12.72 -1.62 -8.56
CA ILE A 332 13.36 -0.67 -9.46
C ILE A 332 14.61 -0.08 -8.83
N THR A 333 15.56 0.31 -9.68
CA THR A 333 16.68 1.18 -9.31
C THR A 333 16.53 2.48 -10.09
N PRO A 334 16.24 3.62 -9.44
CA PRO A 334 16.04 4.89 -10.13
C PRO A 334 17.36 5.45 -10.68
N GLN A 335 17.28 6.26 -11.73
CA GLN A 335 18.43 7.05 -12.18
C GLN A 335 18.70 8.17 -11.17
N VAL A 336 19.93 8.26 -10.66
CA VAL A 336 20.29 9.26 -9.64
C VAL A 336 20.73 10.57 -10.29
N ILE A 337 20.15 11.69 -9.83
CA ILE A 337 20.57 13.05 -10.16
C ILE A 337 21.03 13.72 -8.86
N ALA A 338 22.34 13.73 -8.62
CA ALA A 338 22.92 14.21 -7.38
C ALA A 338 23.25 15.71 -7.38
N SER A 339 23.51 16.31 -8.55
CA SER A 339 23.78 17.74 -8.68
C SER A 339 23.68 18.22 -10.13
N GLY A 340 23.60 19.55 -10.29
CA GLY A 340 23.59 20.22 -11.59
C GLY A 340 22.30 20.07 -12.37
N ASN A 341 22.29 20.64 -13.58
CA ASN A 341 21.17 20.53 -14.50
C ASN A 341 21.40 19.32 -15.41
N GLN A 342 20.46 18.38 -15.40
CA GLN A 342 20.48 17.17 -16.22
C GLN A 342 19.21 17.11 -17.08
N SER A 343 19.35 16.70 -18.33
CA SER A 343 18.22 16.32 -19.17
C SER A 343 18.10 14.81 -19.15
N VAL A 344 16.93 14.31 -18.75
CA VAL A 344 16.66 12.87 -18.61
C VAL A 344 15.43 12.49 -19.42
N VAL A 345 15.49 11.32 -20.05
CA VAL A 345 14.32 10.72 -20.71
C VAL A 345 13.64 9.82 -19.70
N LEU A 346 12.39 10.13 -19.36
CA LEU A 346 11.57 9.32 -18.46
C LEU A 346 10.59 8.47 -19.24
N ASN A 347 10.87 7.17 -19.32
CA ASN A 347 9.98 6.20 -19.95
C ASN A 347 8.70 6.02 -19.11
N PRO A 348 7.56 5.70 -19.73
CA PRO A 348 6.34 5.39 -19.01
C PRO A 348 6.52 4.27 -17.96
N SER A 349 6.09 4.52 -16.72
CA SER A 349 6.28 3.62 -15.57
C SER A 349 5.57 2.28 -15.66
N GLY A 350 4.53 2.18 -16.51
CA GLY A 350 3.83 0.94 -16.80
C GLY A 350 4.53 0.06 -17.84
N THR A 351 5.70 0.46 -18.35
CA THR A 351 6.53 -0.37 -19.24
C THR A 351 7.64 -1.08 -18.48
N TYR A 352 8.01 -2.28 -18.94
CA TYR A 352 9.18 -3.04 -18.45
C TYR A 352 10.52 -2.45 -18.92
N GLN A 353 10.66 -1.12 -18.92
CA GLN A 353 11.86 -0.44 -19.43
C GLN A 353 12.65 0.23 -18.30
N TYR A 354 13.98 0.23 -18.45
CA TYR A 354 14.88 1.05 -17.64
C TYR A 354 14.59 2.55 -17.83
N GLY A 355 14.93 3.38 -16.85
CA GLY A 355 14.76 4.83 -16.95
C GLY A 355 13.32 5.33 -16.77
N SER A 356 12.48 4.57 -16.07
CA SER A 356 11.11 4.97 -15.75
C SER A 356 10.99 5.82 -14.48
N SER A 357 12.08 5.98 -13.73
CA SER A 357 12.13 6.82 -12.53
C SER A 357 13.49 7.49 -12.31
N VAL A 358 13.44 8.63 -11.63
CA VAL A 358 14.58 9.43 -11.22
C VAL A 358 14.55 9.63 -9.71
N LEU A 359 15.72 9.59 -9.09
CA LEU A 359 15.96 9.96 -7.70
C LEU A 359 16.85 11.21 -7.70
N ALA A 360 16.26 12.35 -7.35
CA ALA A 360 16.94 13.64 -7.31
C ALA A 360 17.25 14.05 -5.87
N PHE A 361 18.50 14.47 -5.62
CA PHE A 361 18.94 15.02 -4.34
C PHE A 361 19.18 16.54 -4.48
N PRO A 362 18.14 17.38 -4.50
CA PRO A 362 18.34 18.82 -4.58
C PRO A 362 19.06 19.28 -3.31
N ASN A 363 20.24 19.84 -3.48
CA ASN A 363 21.14 20.22 -2.39
C ASN A 363 21.70 19.02 -1.61
N ALA A 364 22.13 17.96 -2.31
CA ALA A 364 23.00 16.92 -1.74
C ALA A 364 24.14 17.54 -0.91
N THR A 365 24.04 17.45 0.42
CA THR A 365 25.09 17.88 1.35
C THR A 365 25.56 16.67 2.16
N ASN A 366 26.67 16.78 2.88
CA ASN A 366 27.13 15.72 3.80
C ASN A 366 26.25 15.57 5.07
N GLN A 367 24.99 16.03 5.04
CA GLN A 367 24.11 16.02 6.20
C GLN A 367 23.05 14.91 6.10
N ILE A 368 22.69 14.39 7.27
CA ILE A 368 21.81 13.23 7.48
C ILE A 368 20.31 13.51 7.19
N PHE A 369 19.92 14.72 6.83
CA PHE A 369 18.52 15.13 6.62
C PHE A 369 18.23 15.71 5.23
N SER A 370 19.00 15.33 4.20
CA SER A 370 18.71 15.79 2.84
C SER A 370 17.36 15.26 2.34
N GLU A 371 16.53 16.14 1.80
CA GLU A 371 15.34 15.75 1.05
C GLU A 371 15.76 15.11 -0.27
N TYR A 372 14.93 14.19 -0.74
CA TYR A 372 15.03 13.65 -2.08
C TYR A 372 13.65 13.56 -2.73
N PHE A 373 13.68 13.63 -4.06
CA PHE A 373 12.50 13.51 -4.88
C PHE A 373 12.62 12.25 -5.71
N MET A 374 11.58 11.43 -5.70
CA MET A 374 11.40 10.38 -6.68
C MET A 374 10.39 10.84 -7.73
N ILE A 375 10.80 10.79 -8.99
CA ILE A 375 10.02 11.29 -10.12
C ILE A 375 9.78 10.13 -11.08
N GLN A 376 8.55 9.97 -11.53
CA GLN A 376 8.19 8.99 -12.56
C GLN A 376 7.25 9.61 -13.60
N ASN A 377 7.25 9.05 -14.79
CA ASN A 377 6.29 9.37 -15.84
C ASN A 377 5.14 8.35 -15.83
N ARG A 378 3.99 8.73 -15.27
CA ARG A 378 2.77 7.92 -15.24
C ARG A 378 1.98 8.14 -16.52
N TYR A 379 1.81 7.06 -17.28
CA TYR A 379 1.10 7.06 -18.56
C TYR A 379 0.03 5.96 -18.51
N ARG A 380 -1.10 6.13 -19.19
CA ARG A 380 -2.24 5.20 -19.17
C ARG A 380 -1.97 3.88 -19.90
N ILE A 381 -1.07 3.08 -19.35
CA ILE A 381 -0.62 1.77 -19.85
C ILE A 381 -0.41 0.80 -18.68
N GLY A 382 -0.44 -0.51 -18.96
CA GLY A 382 -0.24 -1.51 -17.92
C GLY A 382 -1.25 -1.34 -16.79
N ASN A 383 -0.79 -1.34 -15.54
CA ASN A 383 -1.62 -1.13 -14.35
C ASN A 383 -2.28 0.26 -14.26
N ASP A 384 -1.83 1.22 -15.07
CA ASP A 384 -2.37 2.57 -15.15
C ASP A 384 -3.36 2.77 -16.31
N SER A 385 -3.73 1.71 -17.04
CA SER A 385 -4.59 1.80 -18.23
C SER A 385 -6.03 2.24 -17.96
N ASN A 386 -6.47 2.25 -16.69
CA ASN A 386 -7.83 2.60 -16.32
C ASN A 386 -8.10 4.11 -16.51
N SER A 387 -9.32 4.46 -16.92
CA SER A 387 -9.80 5.83 -17.17
C SER A 387 -9.83 6.75 -15.92
N ARG A 388 -9.53 6.23 -14.72
CA ARG A 388 -9.46 7.04 -13.49
C ARG A 388 -8.18 7.89 -13.36
N ASN A 389 -7.11 7.57 -14.09
CA ASN A 389 -5.94 8.44 -14.11
C ASN A 389 -6.33 9.78 -14.78
N PRO A 390 -6.22 10.93 -14.08
CA PRO A 390 -6.78 12.20 -14.55
C PRO A 390 -6.06 12.73 -15.79
N ALA A 391 -4.79 12.35 -15.97
CA ALA A 391 -3.98 12.67 -17.15
C ALA A 391 -2.77 11.75 -17.23
N ASP A 392 -2.09 11.76 -18.38
CA ASP A 392 -0.71 11.29 -18.50
C ASP A 392 0.23 12.41 -18.01
N GLY A 393 1.27 12.08 -17.25
CA GLY A 393 2.18 13.09 -16.74
C GLY A 393 3.14 12.61 -15.66
N LEU A 394 3.79 13.57 -15.00
CA LEU A 394 4.75 13.29 -13.94
C LEU A 394 4.05 13.11 -12.60
N LEU A 395 4.42 12.04 -11.89
CA LEU A 395 4.18 11.93 -10.46
C LEU A 395 5.51 12.18 -9.74
N ILE A 396 5.48 13.08 -8.75
CA ILE A 396 6.64 13.44 -7.93
C ILE A 396 6.31 13.08 -6.48
N CYS A 397 7.14 12.24 -5.88
CA CYS A 397 7.07 11.87 -4.48
C CYS A 397 8.25 12.54 -3.76
N MET A 398 8.00 13.25 -2.66
CA MET A 398 9.02 13.90 -1.83
C MET A 398 9.19 13.14 -0.52
N TRP A 399 10.43 12.89 -0.10
CA TRP A 399 10.74 12.17 1.13
C TRP A 399 12.02 12.71 1.80
N MET A 400 12.14 12.52 3.12
CA MET A 400 13.32 12.86 3.91
C MET A 400 14.22 11.63 4.15
N LEU A 401 15.55 11.80 4.06
CA LEU A 401 16.52 10.70 4.14
C LEU A 401 16.43 9.90 5.45
N LEU A 402 16.28 10.56 6.62
CA LEU A 402 16.44 9.90 7.93
C LEU A 402 15.68 10.61 9.07
N GLN A 403 14.34 10.61 9.06
CA GLN A 403 13.63 10.58 10.34
C GLN A 403 13.40 9.12 10.74
N HIS A 404 13.74 8.78 11.99
CA HIS A 404 13.31 7.56 12.63
C HIS A 404 11.92 7.80 13.25
N PRO A 405 10.90 6.97 13.00
CA PRO A 405 10.71 6.11 11.82
C PRO A 405 10.47 6.95 10.57
N MET A 406 10.57 6.33 9.40
CA MET A 406 10.20 6.92 8.10
C MET A 406 8.76 7.48 8.17
N GLN A 407 8.61 8.76 8.48
CA GLN A 407 7.33 9.45 8.57
C GLN A 407 7.05 10.17 7.25
N LYS A 408 5.78 10.12 6.82
CA LYS A 408 5.29 10.95 5.72
C LYS A 408 5.47 12.42 6.10
N VAL A 409 5.73 13.25 5.10
CA VAL A 409 5.78 14.72 5.22
C VAL A 409 4.72 15.30 4.31
#